data_AF-A0A418VYI1-F1
#
_entry.id   AF-A0A418VYI1-F1
#
_cell.length_a   1.000
_cell.length_b   1.000
_cell.length_c   1.000
_cell.angle_alpha   90.00
_cell.angle_beta   90.00
_cell.angle_gamma   90.00
#
_symmetry.space_group_name_H-M   'P 1'
#
loop_
_entity.id
_entity.type
_entity.pdbx_description
1 polymer ?
#
loop_
_entity_poly.entity_id
_entity_poly.type
_entity_poly.pdbx_seq_one_letter_code
_entity_poly.pdbx_strand_id
1 'polypeptide(L)'
;MSDQERQSFDTQARDRVAQATERMNQLRSAVERSDPKGREAWERTLDGLRGLQNRATARIEAAHLADDDAWPSSRGRADQALGELIDALDEIDHRLQRLAA
;
A
#
# COMPACT_ATOMS: atom_id res chain seq x y z
N MET A 1 -11.47 21.63 12.55
CA MET A 1 -10.69 20.38 12.56
C MET A 1 -9.45 20.61 13.42
N SER A 2 -8.96 19.61 14.15
CA SER A 2 -7.78 19.82 15.00
C SER A 2 -6.49 19.47 14.27
N ASP A 3 -5.42 20.25 14.50
CA ASP A 3 -4.07 19.94 14.00
C ASP A 3 -3.59 18.54 14.46
N GLN A 4 -4.08 18.09 15.62
CA GLN A 4 -3.81 16.77 16.17
C GLN A 4 -4.36 15.63 15.28
N GLU A 5 -5.54 15.80 14.68
CA GLU A 5 -6.12 14.80 13.79
C GLU A 5 -5.33 14.69 12.48
N ARG A 6 -4.87 15.83 11.94
CA ARG A 6 -4.00 15.87 10.75
C ARG A 6 -2.67 15.17 11.04
N GLN A 7 -2.01 15.52 12.15
CA GLN A 7 -0.74 14.92 12.54
C GLN A 7 -0.85 13.42 12.81
N SER A 8 -1.95 12.98 13.44
CA SER A 8 -2.22 11.56 13.67
C SER A 8 -2.40 10.81 12.36
N PHE A 9 -3.14 11.37 11.41
CA PHE A 9 -3.30 10.80 10.08
C PHE A 9 -1.94 10.68 9.36
N ASP A 10 -1.14 11.75 9.32
CA ASP A 10 0.16 11.76 8.63
C ASP A 10 1.10 10.67 9.17
N THR A 11 1.14 10.51 10.50
CA THR A 11 1.95 9.49 11.17
C THR A 11 1.49 8.09 10.77
N GLN A 12 0.18 7.82 10.87
CA GLN A 12 -0.39 6.52 10.50
C GLN A 12 -0.20 6.19 9.02
N ALA A 13 -0.40 7.17 8.14
CA ALA A 13 -0.22 7.02 6.70
C ALA A 13 1.24 6.70 6.36
N ARG A 14 2.19 7.42 6.97
CA ARG A 14 3.63 7.19 6.81
C ARG A 14 4.03 5.79 7.26
N ASP A 15 3.57 5.36 8.43
CA ASP A 15 3.88 4.03 8.96
C ASP A 15 3.32 2.91 8.07
N ARG A 16 2.08 3.05 7.59
CA ARG A 16 1.47 2.08 6.67
C ARG A 16 2.19 2.01 5.33
N VAL A 17 2.58 3.16 4.76
CA VAL A 17 3.35 3.19 3.50
C VAL A 17 4.73 2.55 3.68
N ALA A 18 5.41 2.82 4.80
CA ALA A 18 6.70 2.20 5.10
C ALA A 18 6.58 0.68 5.22
N GLN A 19 5.58 0.18 5.96
CA GLN A 19 5.32 -1.26 6.09
C GLN A 19 4.97 -1.90 4.75
N ALA A 20 4.12 -1.27 3.94
CA ALA A 20 3.78 -1.78 2.61
C ALA A 20 5.00 -1.85 1.70
N THR A 21 5.86 -0.82 1.72
CA THR A 21 7.11 -0.77 0.95
C THR A 21 8.04 -1.92 1.33
N GLU A 22 8.19 -2.17 2.62
CA GLU A 22 9.03 -3.27 3.11
C GLU A 22 8.50 -4.63 2.67
N ARG A 23 7.19 -4.87 2.80
CA ARG A 23 6.54 -6.11 2.32
C ARG A 23 6.74 -6.29 0.81
N MET A 24 6.55 -5.24 0.02
CA MET A 24 6.78 -5.28 -1.43
C MET A 24 8.24 -5.61 -1.78
N ASN A 25 9.21 -5.09 -1.01
CA ASN A 25 10.63 -5.41 -1.20
C ASN A 25 10.91 -6.88 -0.91
N GLN A 26 10.35 -7.43 0.17
CA GLN A 26 10.48 -8.85 0.52
C GLN A 26 9.87 -9.75 -0.56
N LEU A 27 8.68 -9.40 -1.07
CA LEU A 27 8.03 -10.08 -2.19
C LEU A 27 8.90 -10.07 -3.43
N ARG A 28 9.45 -8.90 -3.81
CA ARG A 28 10.37 -8.80 -4.95
C ARG A 28 11.58 -9.72 -4.78
N SER A 29 12.22 -9.70 -3.61
CA SER A 29 13.38 -10.58 -3.35
C SER A 29 13.01 -12.07 -3.37
N ALA A 30 11.80 -12.45 -2.96
CA ALA A 30 11.32 -13.82 -3.08
C ALA A 30 11.12 -14.23 -4.55
N VAL A 31 10.53 -13.35 -5.36
CA VAL A 31 10.30 -13.56 -6.80
C VAL A 31 11.62 -13.67 -7.56
N GLU A 32 12.60 -12.82 -7.27
CA GLU A 32 13.94 -12.86 -7.89
C GLU A 32 14.67 -14.19 -7.65
N ARG A 33 14.40 -14.87 -6.54
CA ARG A 33 14.97 -16.18 -6.18
C ARG A 33 14.16 -17.38 -6.67
N SER A 34 12.96 -17.16 -7.20
CA SER A 34 12.06 -18.23 -7.63
C SER A 34 12.32 -18.70 -9.06
N ASP A 35 11.88 -19.93 -9.38
CA ASP A 35 12.05 -20.55 -10.69
C ASP A 35 11.44 -19.69 -11.81
N PRO A 36 12.03 -19.64 -13.03
CA PRO A 36 11.50 -18.88 -14.14
C PRO A 36 10.03 -19.20 -14.48
N LYS A 37 9.57 -20.42 -14.21
CA LYS A 37 8.16 -20.79 -14.35
C LYS A 37 7.31 -20.09 -13.29
N GLY A 38 6.58 -19.06 -13.72
CA GLY A 38 5.64 -18.30 -12.88
C GLY A 38 6.15 -16.91 -12.49
N ARG A 39 7.41 -16.58 -12.80
CA ARG A 39 8.00 -15.26 -12.57
C ARG A 39 7.21 -14.13 -13.22
N GLU A 40 6.75 -14.31 -14.45
CA GLU A 40 5.97 -13.29 -15.18
C GLU A 40 4.64 -12.97 -14.46
N ALA A 41 3.96 -13.98 -13.90
CA ALA A 41 2.75 -13.77 -13.13
C ALA A 41 3.03 -12.99 -11.85
N TRP A 42 4.15 -13.26 -11.20
CA TRP A 42 4.59 -12.51 -10.01
C TRP A 42 5.03 -11.09 -10.33
N GLU A 43 5.71 -10.86 -11.45
CA GLU A 43 6.07 -9.52 -11.92
C GLU A 43 4.83 -8.68 -12.21
N ARG A 44 3.79 -9.26 -12.85
CA ARG A 44 2.49 -8.60 -13.03
C ARG A 44 1.81 -8.27 -11.70
N THR A 45 1.87 -9.17 -10.72
CA THR A 45 1.36 -8.91 -9.37
C THR A 45 2.11 -7.76 -8.68
N LEU A 46 3.44 -7.74 -8.75
CA LEU A 46 4.26 -6.66 -8.21
C LEU A 46 3.97 -5.32 -8.88
N ASP A 47 3.71 -5.32 -10.19
CA ASP A 47 3.29 -4.12 -10.92
C ASP A 47 1.92 -3.60 -10.44
N GLY A 48 0.96 -4.50 -10.24
CA GLY A 48 -0.33 -4.16 -9.63
C GLY A 48 -0.19 -3.53 -8.25
N LEU A 49 0.68 -4.08 -7.39
CA LEU A 49 0.99 -3.51 -6.07
C LEU A 49 1.63 -2.12 -6.16
N ARG A 50 2.54 -1.89 -7.13
CA ARG A 50 3.09 -0.55 -7.38
C ARG A 50 2.01 0.44 -7.78
N GLY A 51 1.05 0.01 -8.61
CA GLY A 51 -0.12 0.83 -8.97
C GLY A 51 -0.95 1.23 -7.76
N LEU A 52 -1.22 0.29 -6.85
CA LEU A 52 -1.95 0.55 -5.60
C LEU A 52 -1.16 1.47 -4.66
N GLN A 53 0.15 1.24 -4.52
CA GLN A 53 1.01 2.09 -3.70
C GLN A 53 1.06 3.52 -4.21
N ASN A 54 1.24 3.72 -5.52
CA ASN A 54 1.23 5.04 -6.14
C ASN A 54 -0.11 5.75 -5.92
N ARG A 55 -1.22 5.02 -6.04
CA ARG A 55 -2.56 5.55 -5.75
C ARG A 55 -2.70 5.98 -4.30
N ALA A 56 -2.28 5.15 -3.35
CA ALA A 56 -2.34 5.46 -1.92
C ALA A 56 -1.53 6.72 -1.60
N THR A 57 -0.29 6.80 -2.07
CA THR A 57 0.58 7.98 -1.92
C THR A 57 -0.07 9.24 -2.50
N ALA A 58 -0.61 9.19 -3.71
CA ALA A 58 -1.29 10.33 -4.33
C ALA A 58 -2.53 10.79 -3.52
N ARG A 59 -3.27 9.86 -2.91
CA ARG A 59 -4.42 10.21 -2.06
C ARG A 59 -4.01 10.79 -0.72
N ILE A 60 -2.91 10.32 -0.13
CA ILE A 60 -2.32 10.90 1.08
C ILE A 60 -1.86 12.34 0.81
N GLU A 61 -1.15 12.57 -0.30
CA GLU A 61 -0.73 13.91 -0.71
C GLU A 61 -1.93 14.84 -0.93
N ALA A 62 -2.99 14.34 -1.58
CA ALA A 62 -4.24 15.09 -1.74
C ALA A 62 -4.91 15.42 -0.39
N ALA A 63 -4.79 14.56 0.62
CA ALA A 63 -5.28 14.83 1.96
C ALA A 63 -4.43 15.87 2.70
N HIS A 64 -3.11 15.88 2.53
CA HIS A 64 -2.24 16.91 3.09
C HIS A 64 -2.54 18.30 2.51
N LEU A 65 -2.84 18.37 1.20
CA LEU A 65 -3.12 19.63 0.50
C LEU A 65 -4.56 20.12 0.68
N ALA A 66 -5.44 19.31 1.28
CA ALA A 66 -6.84 19.67 1.46
C ALA A 66 -7.00 20.77 2.52
N ASP A 67 -7.87 21.74 2.20
CA ASP A 67 -8.38 22.70 3.17
C ASP A 67 -9.27 22.02 4.22
N ASP A 68 -9.74 22.81 5.19
CA ASP A 68 -10.45 22.25 6.33
C ASP A 68 -11.79 21.59 5.98
N ASP A 69 -12.47 22.09 4.95
CA ASP A 69 -13.77 21.59 4.52
C ASP A 69 -13.62 20.32 3.68
N ALA A 70 -12.57 20.23 2.85
CA ALA A 70 -12.32 19.08 1.98
C ALA A 70 -11.58 17.94 2.68
N TRP A 71 -10.82 18.21 3.74
CA TRP A 71 -9.94 17.23 4.40
C TRP A 71 -10.65 15.95 4.84
N PRO A 72 -11.85 15.95 5.47
CA PRO A 72 -12.49 14.71 5.88
C PRO A 72 -12.72 13.75 4.70
N SER A 73 -13.10 14.31 3.54
CA SER A 73 -13.33 13.53 2.33
C SER A 73 -12.02 13.04 1.70
N SER A 74 -10.98 13.86 1.69
CA SER A 74 -9.65 13.50 1.16
C SER A 74 -8.98 12.45 2.04
N ARG A 75 -9.07 12.58 3.36
CA ARG A 75 -8.63 11.58 4.33
C ARG A 75 -9.33 10.25 4.09
N GLY A 76 -10.66 10.23 4.00
CA GLY A 76 -11.41 8.99 3.75
C GLY A 76 -10.99 8.27 2.47
N ARG A 77 -10.68 9.04 1.41
CA ARG A 77 -10.14 8.50 0.15
C ARG A 77 -8.71 7.94 0.30
N ALA A 78 -7.88 8.56 1.13
CA ALA A 78 -6.54 8.06 1.44
C ALA A 78 -6.61 6.78 2.28
N ASP A 79 -7.46 6.75 3.31
CA ASP A 79 -7.71 5.56 4.13
C ASP A 79 -8.21 4.39 3.28
N GLN A 80 -9.15 4.64 2.35
CA GLN A 80 -9.61 3.61 1.41
C GLN A 80 -8.48 3.08 0.54
N ALA A 81 -7.69 3.96 -0.08
CA ALA A 81 -6.59 3.54 -0.96
C ALA A 81 -5.49 2.77 -0.20
N LEU A 82 -5.24 3.12 1.06
CA LEU A 82 -4.37 2.37 1.95
C LEU A 82 -4.95 0.99 2.28
N GLY A 83 -6.25 0.89 2.56
CA GLY A 83 -6.93 -0.39 2.75
C GLY A 83 -6.78 -1.31 1.55
N GLU A 84 -7.07 -0.81 0.34
CA GLU A 84 -6.90 -1.55 -0.92
C GLU A 84 -5.46 -2.09 -1.10
N LEU A 85 -4.44 -1.31 -0.73
CA LEU A 85 -3.04 -1.74 -0.80
C LEU A 85 -2.72 -2.84 0.22
N ILE A 86 -3.18 -2.70 1.46
CA ILE A 86 -2.92 -3.67 2.52
C ILE A 86 -3.64 -4.99 2.25
N ASP A 87 -4.91 -4.95 1.84
CA ASP A 87 -5.69 -6.15 1.50
C ASP A 87 -5.02 -6.94 0.37
N ALA A 88 -4.50 -6.25 -0.65
CA ALA A 88 -3.78 -6.89 -1.75
C ALA A 88 -2.46 -7.53 -1.30
N LEU A 89 -1.72 -6.88 -0.40
CA LEU A 89 -0.50 -7.46 0.18
C LEU A 89 -0.82 -8.68 1.03
N ASP A 90 -1.88 -8.63 1.84
CA ASP A 90 -2.33 -9.74 2.66
C ASP A 90 -2.73 -10.93 1.78
N GLU A 91 -3.50 -10.72 0.71
CA GLU A 91 -3.87 -11.79 -0.22
C GLU A 91 -2.65 -12.50 -0.81
N ILE A 92 -1.63 -11.73 -1.19
CA ILE A 92 -0.39 -12.26 -1.76
C ILE A 92 0.41 -13.06 -0.73
N ASP A 93 0.55 -12.55 0.50
CA ASP A 93 1.24 -13.26 1.57
C ASP A 93 0.53 -14.59 1.89
N HIS A 94 -0.80 -14.61 1.96
CA HIS A 94 -1.57 -15.85 2.11
C HIS A 94 -1.39 -16.82 0.94
N ARG A 95 -1.28 -16.30 -0.29
CA ARG A 95 -0.99 -17.13 -1.48
C ARG A 95 0.40 -17.74 -1.42
N LEU A 96 1.40 -16.99 -0.95
CA LEU A 96 2.77 -17.50 -0.80
C LEU A 96 2.87 -18.55 0.31
N GLN A 97 2.23 -18.32 1.46
CA GLN A 97 2.18 -19.30 2.55
C GLN A 97 1.57 -20.63 2.09
N ARG A 98 0.49 -20.59 1.31
CA ARG A 98 -0.14 -21.80 0.74
C ARG A 98 0.73 -22.56 -0.27
N LEU A 99 1.70 -21.89 -0.90
CA LEU A 99 2.62 -22.53 -1.85
C LEU A 99 3.86 -23.13 -1.17
N ALA A 100 4.15 -22.69 0.07
CA ALA A 100 5.30 -23.16 0.85
C ALA A 100 4.96 -24.31 1.82
N ALA A 101 3.67 -24.60 2.03
CA ALA A 101 3.14 -25.70 2.85
C ALA A 101 2.86 -26.94 1.99
#